data_AF-A0A973HQ94-F1
#
_entry.id   AF-A0A973HQ94-F1
#
_cell.length_a   1.000
_cell.length_b   1.000
_cell.length_c   1.000
_cell.angle_alpha   90.00
_cell.angle_beta   90.00
_cell.angle_gamma   90.00
#
_symmetry.space_group_name_H-M   'P 1'
#
loop_
_entity.id
_entity.type
_entity.pdbx_description
1 polymer ?
#
loop_
_entity_poly.entity_id
_entity_poly.type
_entity_poly.pdbx_seq_one_letter_code
_entity_poly.pdbx_strand_id
1 'polypeptide(L)'
;MRNARLYFLIVIALVGLACKNTSYSRDDEKHITGKEIDLILGQFAHHGKSFYEHELIRTDLILVESPDDFVALNDKAAALIALERYTDSETLFLDIDKRFPNKYKVHSNLGVLYKKMEKYDLAATEIATALKIKPGGHMGLGDYYLRMIKWKEENKKTTTVSANYDNLALEINFLGIPYVNGYQAVQKSDLVNKEYLLTLVKNDMSFADVYFVLGDVYFAEKDMQLAIRAYYRAISLGHPRRDIAKKRINEVIAYWEKNKTATHVVMEIRYIRQQINEEIFAAEEWLVQFQAIEKQQIDGDGDLSFEALLKLSQEKPAVKEVGYFKGTSSEGGFVGPSLKDLIIMAVSCIVIFASIFICAIILYKRYKKKKLQTL
;
A
#
# COMPACT_ATOMS: atom_id res chain seq x y z
N MET A 1 26.61 23.73 42.86
CA MET A 1 25.33 23.54 42.10
C MET A 1 25.60 24.02 40.68
N ARG A 2 25.40 23.30 39.58
CA ARG A 2 24.99 21.93 39.29
C ARG A 2 25.51 21.70 37.86
N ASN A 3 26.34 20.67 37.65
CA ASN A 3 26.89 20.29 36.35
C ASN A 3 25.77 19.90 35.38
N ALA A 4 25.67 20.55 34.23
CA ALA A 4 24.87 20.08 33.11
C ALA A 4 25.82 19.52 32.04
N ARG A 5 26.08 18.21 32.14
CA ARG A 5 26.68 17.44 31.04
C ARG A 5 25.62 17.27 29.97
N LEU A 6 25.83 17.92 28.84
CA LEU A 6 25.07 17.74 27.61
C LEU A 6 25.35 16.34 27.08
N TYR A 7 24.49 15.37 27.41
CA TYR A 7 24.50 14.06 26.76
C TYR A 7 23.89 14.25 25.37
N PHE A 8 24.75 14.43 24.37
CA PHE A 8 24.41 14.27 22.97
C PHE A 8 24.22 12.76 22.73
N LEU A 9 23.03 12.26 23.02
CA LEU A 9 22.60 10.93 22.59
C LEU A 9 22.37 11.00 21.08
N ILE A 10 23.43 10.76 20.32
CA ILE A 10 23.30 10.30 18.93
C ILE A 10 22.69 8.90 19.03
N VAL A 11 21.37 8.84 19.14
CA VAL A 11 20.63 7.62 18.80
C VAL A 11 20.77 7.54 17.29
N ILE A 12 21.74 6.77 16.82
CA ILE A 12 21.74 6.29 15.44
C ILE A 12 20.49 5.42 15.34
N ALA A 13 19.39 6.04 14.92
CA ALA A 13 18.18 5.35 14.55
C ALA A 13 18.53 4.56 13.27
N LEU A 14 19.00 3.32 13.46
CA LEU A 14 19.07 2.32 12.41
C LEU A 14 17.62 1.90 12.13
N VAL A 15 16.95 2.77 11.37
CA VAL A 15 15.58 2.61 10.91
C VAL A 15 15.60 1.60 9.76
N GLY A 16 15.63 0.33 10.12
CA GLY A 16 15.11 -0.73 9.26
C GLY A 16 13.59 -0.72 9.35
N LEU A 17 12.89 -0.82 8.21
CA LEU A 17 11.47 -0.57 7.96
C LEU A 17 10.73 -1.71 7.23
N ALA A 18 10.70 -2.94 7.75
CA ALA A 18 9.72 -3.95 7.32
C ALA A 18 9.34 -4.95 8.43
N CYS A 19 8.09 -5.40 8.46
CA CYS A 19 7.59 -6.47 9.35
C CYS A 19 8.04 -7.86 8.88
N LYS A 20 8.46 -8.00 7.61
CA LYS A 20 9.13 -9.19 7.10
C LYS A 20 10.59 -9.15 7.56
N ASN A 21 11.03 -10.18 8.25
CA ASN A 21 12.40 -10.23 8.77
C ASN A 21 13.24 -11.19 7.93
N THR A 22 13.72 -10.71 6.78
CA THR A 22 14.57 -11.46 5.84
C THR A 22 15.98 -10.85 5.78
N SER A 23 16.92 -11.50 5.10
CA SER A 23 18.24 -10.92 4.86
C SER A 23 18.18 -9.66 3.99
N TYR A 24 17.44 -9.71 2.86
CA TYR A 24 17.34 -8.62 1.89
C TYR A 24 16.52 -7.41 2.37
N SER A 25 15.40 -7.64 3.07
CA SER A 25 14.52 -6.54 3.52
C SER A 25 15.25 -5.47 4.32
N ARG A 26 16.20 -5.86 5.17
CA ARG A 26 16.95 -4.91 6.04
C ARG A 26 17.80 -3.92 5.26
N ASP A 27 18.29 -4.30 4.09
CA ASP A 27 19.10 -3.43 3.24
C ASP A 27 18.23 -2.59 2.31
N ASP A 28 17.15 -3.16 1.77
CA ASP A 28 16.13 -2.46 1.00
C ASP A 28 15.56 -1.26 1.78
N GLU A 29 15.25 -1.49 3.05
CA GLU A 29 14.63 -0.55 3.98
C GLU A 29 15.38 0.78 4.10
N LYS A 30 16.72 0.74 4.07
CA LYS A 30 17.57 1.94 4.16
C LYS A 30 17.38 2.87 2.96
N HIS A 31 16.87 2.34 1.87
CA HIS A 31 16.73 3.03 0.58
C HIS A 31 15.28 3.35 0.23
N ILE A 32 14.31 2.84 1.02
CA ILE A 32 12.90 3.22 0.84
C ILE A 32 12.73 4.69 1.24
N THR A 33 12.18 5.47 0.31
CA THR A 33 11.91 6.91 0.48
C THR A 33 11.27 7.27 1.83
N GLY A 34 11.72 8.38 2.41
CA GLY A 34 11.05 9.04 3.53
C GLY A 34 10.02 10.08 3.10
N LYS A 35 9.89 10.36 1.79
CA LYS A 35 8.95 11.35 1.27
C LYS A 35 7.52 10.84 1.46
N GLU A 36 6.77 11.55 2.29
CA GLU A 36 5.41 11.19 2.69
C GLU A 36 4.47 11.05 1.49
N ILE A 37 4.59 11.94 0.50
CA ILE A 37 3.77 11.90 -0.72
C ILE A 37 4.01 10.63 -1.55
N ASP A 38 5.28 10.22 -1.71
CA ASP A 38 5.63 8.98 -2.40
C ASP A 38 5.00 7.78 -1.69
N LEU A 39 5.00 7.76 -0.35
CA LEU A 39 4.41 6.68 0.44
C LEU A 39 2.89 6.63 0.32
N ILE A 40 2.23 7.79 0.30
CA ILE A 40 0.77 7.90 0.10
C ILE A 40 0.36 7.37 -1.27
N LEU A 41 1.13 7.72 -2.31
CA LEU A 41 0.85 7.33 -3.69
C LEU A 41 1.30 5.90 -4.01
N GLY A 42 2.18 5.30 -3.20
CA GLY A 42 2.83 4.01 -3.51
C GLY A 42 4.01 4.15 -4.49
N GLN A 43 4.54 5.36 -4.66
CA GLN A 43 5.61 5.69 -5.60
C GLN A 43 7.00 5.44 -5.00
N PHE A 44 7.28 4.22 -4.55
CA PHE A 44 8.59 3.84 -4.01
C PHE A 44 8.98 2.43 -4.45
N ALA A 45 10.30 2.21 -4.55
CA ALA A 45 10.85 0.95 -5.00
C ALA A 45 10.46 -0.18 -4.04
N HIS A 46 9.98 -1.28 -4.61
CA HIS A 46 9.89 -2.56 -3.94
C HIS A 46 9.92 -3.70 -4.96
N HIS A 47 10.48 -4.82 -4.52
CA HIS A 47 10.68 -6.01 -5.34
C HIS A 47 9.39 -6.55 -5.97
N GLY A 48 9.50 -7.03 -7.21
CA GLY A 48 8.47 -7.74 -7.96
C GLY A 48 8.55 -9.26 -7.79
N LYS A 49 7.70 -10.01 -8.50
CA LYS A 49 7.69 -11.49 -8.43
C LYS A 49 9.03 -12.12 -8.82
N SER A 50 9.69 -11.60 -9.86
CA SER A 50 10.95 -12.15 -10.36
C SER A 50 12.07 -12.14 -9.33
N PHE A 51 12.15 -11.10 -8.49
CA PHE A 51 13.08 -11.09 -7.36
C PHE A 51 12.81 -12.23 -6.37
N TYR A 52 11.55 -12.46 -6.00
CA TYR A 52 11.23 -13.54 -5.06
C TYR A 52 11.42 -14.94 -5.66
N GLU A 53 11.23 -15.10 -6.98
CA GLU A 53 11.59 -16.33 -7.70
C GLU A 53 13.11 -16.56 -7.67
N HIS A 54 13.88 -15.49 -7.89
CA HIS A 54 15.34 -15.52 -7.78
C HIS A 54 15.80 -15.85 -6.34
N GLU A 55 15.12 -15.31 -5.32
CA GLU A 55 15.39 -15.64 -3.91
C GLU A 55 15.13 -17.11 -3.59
N LEU A 56 14.14 -17.76 -4.22
CA LEU A 56 13.96 -19.22 -4.07
C LEU A 56 15.16 -19.99 -4.60
N ILE A 57 15.70 -19.61 -5.77
CA ILE A 57 16.89 -20.26 -6.36
C ILE A 57 18.10 -20.05 -5.43
N ARG A 58 18.35 -18.80 -5.01
CA ARG A 58 19.46 -18.47 -4.11
C ARG A 58 19.40 -19.28 -2.82
N THR A 59 18.23 -19.34 -2.20
CA THR A 59 18.06 -20.08 -0.93
C THR A 59 18.16 -21.59 -1.13
N ASP A 60 17.66 -22.15 -2.23
CA ASP A 60 17.83 -23.57 -2.55
C ASP A 60 19.30 -23.97 -2.69
N LEU A 61 20.11 -23.15 -3.36
CA LEU A 61 21.56 -23.38 -3.48
C LEU A 61 22.27 -23.42 -2.11
N ILE A 62 21.92 -22.49 -1.20
CA ILE A 62 22.48 -22.48 0.16
C ILE A 62 22.07 -23.73 0.94
N LEU A 63 20.81 -24.13 0.81
CA LEU A 63 20.26 -25.26 1.57
C LEU A 63 20.76 -26.63 1.09
N VAL A 64 21.32 -26.74 -0.13
CA VAL A 64 22.04 -27.95 -0.57
C VAL A 64 23.28 -28.16 0.29
N GLU A 65 24.06 -27.10 0.52
CA GLU A 65 25.32 -27.16 1.29
C GLU A 65 25.09 -27.09 2.80
N SER A 66 24.02 -26.40 3.23
CA SER A 66 23.70 -26.17 4.64
C SER A 66 22.19 -26.31 4.88
N PRO A 67 21.65 -27.55 4.97
CA PRO A 67 20.22 -27.80 5.10
C PRO A 67 19.56 -27.18 6.33
N ASP A 68 20.34 -26.92 7.38
CA ASP A 68 19.93 -26.28 8.64
C ASP A 68 20.25 -24.78 8.70
N ASP A 69 20.57 -24.13 7.57
CA ASP A 69 20.74 -22.68 7.55
C ASP A 69 19.41 -21.97 7.82
N PHE A 70 19.25 -21.47 9.05
CA PHE A 70 18.06 -20.77 9.50
C PHE A 70 17.73 -19.54 8.65
N VAL A 71 18.73 -18.79 8.18
CA VAL A 71 18.52 -17.56 7.41
C VAL A 71 17.96 -17.92 6.04
N ALA A 72 18.56 -18.88 5.34
CA ALA A 72 18.09 -19.34 4.04
C ALA A 72 16.69 -19.97 4.12
N LEU A 73 16.40 -20.79 5.14
CA LEU A 73 15.07 -21.35 5.37
C LEU A 73 14.03 -20.24 5.58
N ASN A 74 14.34 -19.25 6.42
CA ASN A 74 13.46 -18.12 6.71
C ASN A 74 13.22 -17.25 5.47
N ASP A 75 14.27 -16.94 4.72
CA ASP A 75 14.17 -16.15 3.49
C ASP A 75 13.36 -16.87 2.42
N LYS A 76 13.57 -18.18 2.25
CA LYS A 76 12.79 -19.04 1.35
C LYS A 76 11.31 -19.01 1.73
N ALA A 77 11.00 -19.23 2.99
CA ALA A 77 9.63 -19.22 3.49
C ALA A 77 8.95 -17.85 3.29
N ALA A 78 9.68 -16.74 3.48
CA ALA A 78 9.18 -15.39 3.23
C ALA A 78 9.00 -15.07 1.74
N ALA A 79 9.87 -15.57 0.86
CA ALA A 79 9.71 -15.48 -0.59
C ALA A 79 8.47 -16.25 -1.06
N LEU A 80 8.20 -17.42 -0.49
CA LEU A 80 6.96 -18.17 -0.73
C LEU A 80 5.70 -17.37 -0.35
N ILE A 81 5.72 -16.57 0.74
CA ILE A 81 4.62 -15.63 1.06
C ILE A 81 4.46 -14.61 -0.08
N ALA A 82 5.55 -14.01 -0.55
CA ALA A 82 5.51 -12.96 -1.57
C ALA A 82 5.03 -13.49 -2.94
N LEU A 83 5.28 -14.77 -3.22
CA LEU A 83 4.81 -15.48 -4.40
C LEU A 83 3.41 -16.10 -4.23
N GLU A 84 2.73 -15.82 -3.12
CA GLU A 84 1.39 -16.32 -2.79
C GLU A 84 1.32 -17.87 -2.66
N ARG A 85 2.47 -18.52 -2.46
CA ARG A 85 2.59 -19.96 -2.19
C ARG A 85 2.41 -20.24 -0.70
N TYR A 86 1.24 -19.87 -0.18
CA TYR A 86 0.97 -19.82 1.25
C TYR A 86 1.06 -21.17 1.95
N THR A 87 0.57 -22.25 1.34
CA THR A 87 0.63 -23.60 1.92
C THR A 87 2.06 -24.12 2.05
N ASP A 88 2.90 -23.86 1.04
CA ASP A 88 4.32 -24.22 1.07
C ASP A 88 5.06 -23.42 2.15
N SER A 89 4.76 -22.12 2.24
CA SER A 89 5.30 -21.23 3.28
C SER A 89 4.89 -21.67 4.69
N GLU A 90 3.62 -22.02 4.90
CA GLU A 90 3.10 -22.52 6.19
C GLU A 90 3.82 -23.80 6.60
N THR A 91 3.92 -24.77 5.68
CA THR A 91 4.62 -26.04 5.92
C THR A 91 6.07 -25.81 6.32
N LEU A 92 6.77 -24.94 5.60
CA LEU A 92 8.17 -24.63 5.87
C LEU A 92 8.35 -23.87 7.19
N PHE A 93 7.52 -22.87 7.50
CA PHE A 93 7.63 -22.16 8.78
C PHE A 93 7.32 -23.05 9.99
N LEU A 94 6.36 -23.98 9.87
CA LEU A 94 6.08 -24.96 10.93
C LEU A 94 7.22 -25.97 11.12
N ASP A 95 7.95 -26.31 10.06
CA ASP A 95 9.21 -27.08 10.17
C ASP A 95 10.32 -26.27 10.84
N ILE A 96 10.50 -25.01 10.41
CA ILE A 96 11.48 -24.09 11.00
C ILE A 96 11.21 -23.90 12.50
N ASP A 97 9.95 -23.72 12.92
CA ASP A 97 9.59 -23.54 14.33
C ASP A 97 9.96 -24.78 15.18
N LYS A 98 9.78 -25.99 14.64
CA LYS A 98 10.17 -27.23 15.31
C LYS A 98 11.69 -27.36 15.46
N ARG A 99 12.45 -26.99 14.43
CA ARG A 99 13.92 -27.10 14.38
C ARG A 99 14.60 -25.98 15.16
N PHE A 100 14.01 -24.79 15.14
CA PHE A 100 14.54 -23.57 15.73
C PHE A 100 13.48 -22.91 16.64
N PRO A 101 13.15 -23.54 17.78
CA PRO A 101 12.10 -23.04 18.66
C PRO A 101 12.46 -21.68 19.26
N ASN A 102 11.43 -20.93 19.70
CA ASN A 102 11.58 -19.65 20.40
C ASN A 102 12.25 -18.54 19.56
N LYS A 103 12.07 -18.57 18.23
CA LYS A 103 12.54 -17.52 17.33
C LYS A 103 11.41 -16.54 17.04
N TYR A 104 11.48 -15.34 17.61
CA TYR A 104 10.46 -14.30 17.36
C TYR A 104 10.23 -14.00 15.87
N LYS A 105 11.27 -14.15 15.02
CA LYS A 105 11.18 -13.96 13.56
C LYS A 105 10.22 -14.95 12.90
N VAL A 106 10.23 -16.21 13.34
CA VAL A 106 9.37 -17.28 12.81
C VAL A 106 7.92 -16.94 13.09
N HIS A 107 7.57 -16.68 14.36
CA HIS A 107 6.24 -16.23 14.75
C HIS A 107 5.82 -14.90 14.08
N SER A 108 6.76 -13.95 13.90
CA SER A 108 6.46 -12.70 13.16
C SER A 108 6.06 -12.99 11.72
N ASN A 109 6.82 -13.83 11.02
CA ASN A 109 6.56 -14.17 9.62
C ASN A 109 5.34 -15.09 9.45
N LEU A 110 5.08 -16.03 10.37
CA LEU A 110 3.82 -16.77 10.44
C LEU A 110 2.62 -15.83 10.63
N GLY A 111 2.76 -14.81 11.47
CA GLY A 111 1.75 -13.75 11.61
C GLY A 111 1.48 -13.01 10.31
N VAL A 112 2.54 -12.66 9.55
CA VAL A 112 2.42 -12.06 8.22
C VAL A 112 1.73 -13.02 7.23
N LEU A 113 2.12 -14.29 7.22
CA LEU A 113 1.55 -15.34 6.38
C LEU A 113 0.05 -15.49 6.65
N TYR A 114 -0.34 -15.69 7.91
CA TYR A 114 -1.74 -15.85 8.28
C TYR A 114 -2.57 -14.60 8.01
N LYS A 115 -1.99 -13.40 8.16
CA LYS A 115 -2.65 -12.16 7.72
C LYS A 115 -2.91 -12.18 6.21
N LYS A 116 -1.95 -12.65 5.39
CA LYS A 116 -2.11 -12.76 3.92
C LYS A 116 -3.12 -13.84 3.52
N MET A 117 -3.25 -14.89 4.31
CA MET A 117 -4.32 -15.90 4.18
C MET A 117 -5.67 -15.44 4.76
N GLU A 118 -5.74 -14.23 5.32
CA GLU A 118 -6.89 -13.69 6.07
C GLU A 118 -7.38 -14.55 7.24
N LYS A 119 -6.48 -15.36 7.83
CA LYS A 119 -6.66 -16.08 9.10
C LYS A 119 -6.22 -15.18 10.26
N TYR A 120 -6.98 -14.12 10.51
CA TYR A 120 -6.54 -13.01 11.37
C TYR A 120 -6.39 -13.40 12.85
N ASP A 121 -7.17 -14.37 13.33
CA ASP A 121 -7.07 -14.97 14.66
C ASP A 121 -5.72 -15.67 14.88
N LEU A 122 -5.31 -16.51 13.92
CA LEU A 122 -3.99 -17.15 13.92
C LEU A 122 -2.88 -16.11 13.78
N ALA A 123 -3.07 -15.13 12.89
CA ALA A 123 -2.11 -14.05 12.72
C ALA A 123 -1.88 -13.26 14.03
N ALA A 124 -2.95 -12.92 14.75
CA ALA A 124 -2.87 -12.21 16.02
C ALA A 124 -2.16 -13.05 17.10
N THR A 125 -2.43 -14.37 17.12
CA THR A 125 -1.79 -15.32 18.04
C THR A 125 -0.27 -15.37 17.81
N GLU A 126 0.16 -15.52 16.55
CA GLU A 126 1.57 -15.60 16.19
C GLU A 126 2.31 -14.27 16.46
N ILE A 127 1.72 -13.13 16.11
CA ILE A 127 2.30 -11.82 16.43
C ILE A 127 2.38 -11.60 17.95
N ALA A 128 1.37 -12.01 18.72
CA ALA A 128 1.42 -11.94 20.18
C ALA A 128 2.52 -12.83 20.76
N THR A 129 2.74 -14.03 20.22
CA THR A 129 3.85 -14.89 20.60
C THR A 129 5.21 -14.24 20.28
N ALA A 130 5.37 -13.69 19.07
CA ALA A 130 6.58 -12.94 18.71
C ALA A 130 6.87 -11.79 19.68
N LEU A 131 5.84 -11.05 20.09
CA LEU A 131 5.92 -9.94 21.04
C LEU A 131 6.28 -10.38 22.46
N LYS A 132 5.90 -11.59 22.89
CA LYS A 132 6.33 -12.17 24.18
C LYS A 132 7.82 -12.47 24.18
N ILE A 133 8.35 -12.99 23.06
CA ILE A 133 9.77 -13.34 22.91
C ILE A 133 10.63 -12.07 22.78
N LYS A 134 10.17 -11.10 21.99
CA LYS A 134 10.82 -9.81 21.79
C LYS A 134 9.79 -8.69 21.98
N PRO A 135 9.73 -8.07 23.17
CA PRO A 135 8.89 -6.90 23.42
C PRO A 135 9.16 -5.79 22.39
N GLY A 136 8.09 -5.17 21.87
CA GLY A 136 8.14 -4.21 20.76
C GLY A 136 8.29 -4.85 19.37
N GLY A 137 8.62 -6.13 19.28
CA GLY A 137 8.74 -6.87 18.03
C GLY A 137 9.90 -6.37 17.14
N HIS A 138 9.73 -6.48 15.82
CA HIS A 138 10.62 -5.82 14.89
C HIS A 138 10.31 -4.31 14.86
N MET A 139 11.32 -3.45 15.05
CA MET A 139 11.23 -1.98 14.96
C MET A 139 10.39 -1.26 16.04
N GLY A 140 9.89 -1.96 17.05
CA GLY A 140 9.00 -1.35 18.05
C GLY A 140 7.52 -1.27 17.62
N LEU A 141 7.19 -1.80 16.43
CA LEU A 141 5.86 -1.68 15.81
C LEU A 141 4.91 -2.84 16.07
N GLY A 142 5.31 -3.83 16.87
CA GLY A 142 4.50 -5.03 17.03
C GLY A 142 3.09 -4.76 17.58
N ASP A 143 2.92 -3.75 18.44
CA ASP A 143 1.58 -3.32 18.91
C ASP A 143 0.71 -2.78 17.77
N TYR A 144 1.27 -1.90 16.94
CA TYR A 144 0.60 -1.36 15.76
C TYR A 144 0.18 -2.45 14.78
N TYR A 145 1.07 -3.43 14.55
CA TYR A 145 0.78 -4.55 13.66
C TYR A 145 -0.32 -5.46 14.23
N LEU A 146 -0.29 -5.74 15.53
CA LEU A 146 -1.33 -6.51 16.21
C LEU A 146 -2.68 -5.80 16.17
N ARG A 147 -2.69 -4.48 16.37
CA ARG A 147 -3.89 -3.64 16.22
C ARG A 147 -4.45 -3.65 14.80
N MET A 148 -3.60 -3.53 13.79
CA MET A 148 -3.99 -3.68 12.38
C MET A 148 -4.66 -5.05 12.15
N ILE A 149 -4.06 -6.15 12.61
CA ILE A 149 -4.64 -7.49 12.42
C ILE A 149 -6.02 -7.59 13.09
N LYS A 150 -6.15 -7.14 14.34
CA LYS A 150 -7.43 -7.14 15.06
C LYS A 150 -8.47 -6.27 14.35
N TRP A 151 -8.08 -5.10 13.88
CA TRP A 151 -8.96 -4.23 13.09
C TRP A 151 -9.42 -4.93 11.80
N LYS A 152 -8.53 -5.63 11.09
CA LYS A 152 -8.88 -6.38 9.87
C LYS A 152 -9.82 -7.54 10.16
N GLU A 153 -9.62 -8.22 11.30
CA GLU A 153 -10.52 -9.27 11.77
C GLU A 153 -11.94 -8.74 12.01
N GLU A 154 -12.07 -7.65 12.77
CA GLU A 154 -13.36 -7.01 13.03
C GLU A 154 -13.99 -6.49 11.75
N ASN A 155 -13.22 -5.83 10.88
CA ASN A 155 -13.71 -5.39 9.58
C ASN A 155 -14.25 -6.55 8.73
N LYS A 156 -13.55 -7.69 8.70
CA LYS A 156 -14.01 -8.91 8.00
C LYS A 156 -15.33 -9.46 8.57
N LYS A 157 -15.52 -9.42 9.89
CA LYS A 157 -16.80 -9.81 10.53
C LYS A 157 -17.94 -8.88 10.13
N THR A 158 -17.68 -7.57 10.03
CA THR A 158 -18.73 -6.59 9.68
C THR A 158 -19.14 -6.66 8.20
N THR A 159 -18.22 -7.00 7.30
CA THR A 159 -18.52 -7.11 5.85
C THR A 159 -19.26 -8.40 5.48
N THR A 160 -19.12 -9.48 6.25
CA THR A 160 -19.86 -10.73 6.00
C THR A 160 -21.31 -10.67 6.50
N VAL A 161 -21.61 -9.81 7.47
CA VAL A 161 -22.94 -9.71 8.11
C VAL A 161 -23.83 -8.64 7.45
N SER A 162 -23.25 -7.62 6.81
CA SER A 162 -24.03 -6.51 6.21
C SER A 162 -24.01 -6.52 4.68
N ALA A 163 -25.09 -7.03 4.07
CA ALA A 163 -25.31 -6.93 2.61
C ALA A 163 -25.66 -5.49 2.14
N ASN A 164 -26.00 -4.60 3.08
CA ASN A 164 -26.21 -3.18 2.82
C ASN A 164 -25.01 -2.37 3.34
N TYR A 165 -24.27 -1.74 2.43
CA TYR A 165 -23.11 -0.90 2.72
C TYR A 165 -23.39 0.30 3.66
N ASP A 166 -24.65 0.57 3.98
CA ASP A 166 -25.05 1.69 4.85
C ASP A 166 -24.98 1.37 6.35
N ASN A 167 -24.67 0.12 6.74
CA ASN A 167 -24.61 -0.29 8.14
C ASN A 167 -23.23 -0.90 8.51
N LEU A 168 -22.16 -0.13 8.29
CA LEU A 168 -20.78 -0.55 8.49
C LEU A 168 -20.33 -0.30 9.95
N ALA A 169 -20.37 -1.36 10.76
CA ALA A 169 -20.23 -1.34 12.22
C ALA A 169 -18.83 -1.07 12.78
N LEU A 170 -17.90 -0.52 11.97
CA LEU A 170 -16.57 -0.14 12.46
C LEU A 170 -16.51 1.37 12.74
N GLU A 171 -16.78 1.75 13.98
CA GLU A 171 -16.81 3.15 14.45
C GLU A 171 -15.43 3.68 14.87
N ILE A 172 -14.44 2.79 14.99
CA ILE A 172 -13.14 3.06 15.61
C ILE A 172 -12.01 2.64 14.65
N ASN A 173 -10.99 3.49 14.49
CA ASN A 173 -9.79 3.16 13.71
C ASN A 173 -8.89 2.15 14.44
N PHE A 174 -7.86 1.64 13.78
CA PHE A 174 -6.99 0.60 14.33
C PHE A 174 -6.21 1.04 15.58
N LEU A 175 -6.05 2.35 15.78
CA LEU A 175 -5.44 2.90 17.00
C LEU A 175 -6.43 3.02 18.16
N GLY A 176 -7.71 2.72 17.97
CA GLY A 176 -8.73 2.83 19.02
C GLY A 176 -9.42 4.19 19.08
N ILE A 177 -9.26 5.05 18.06
CA ILE A 177 -9.84 6.39 18.03
C ILE A 177 -11.14 6.37 17.22
N PRO A 178 -12.29 6.83 17.76
CA PRO A 178 -13.53 6.90 17.02
C PRO A 178 -13.44 7.85 15.82
N TYR A 179 -13.81 7.38 14.62
CA TYR A 179 -13.74 8.19 13.39
C TYR A 179 -14.57 9.47 13.48
N VAL A 180 -15.69 9.42 14.20
CA VAL A 180 -16.62 10.54 14.39
C VAL A 180 -16.02 11.72 15.15
N ASN A 181 -14.93 11.51 15.92
CA ASN A 181 -14.34 12.54 16.77
C ASN A 181 -13.45 13.55 16.02
N GLY A 182 -13.30 13.42 14.70
CA GLY A 182 -12.53 14.40 13.92
C GLY A 182 -11.02 14.17 13.94
N TYR A 183 -10.33 14.88 13.04
CA TYR A 183 -8.87 14.88 12.98
C TYR A 183 -8.22 15.39 14.28
N GLN A 184 -8.93 16.21 15.05
CA GLN A 184 -8.45 16.73 16.33
C GLN A 184 -8.29 15.64 17.39
N ALA A 185 -9.03 14.53 17.29
CA ALA A 185 -8.88 13.42 18.23
C ALA A 185 -7.59 12.63 17.98
N VAL A 186 -7.18 12.52 16.72
CA VAL A 186 -5.90 11.91 16.33
C VAL A 186 -4.73 12.73 16.87
N GLN A 187 -4.80 14.07 16.80
CA GLN A 187 -3.77 14.95 17.35
C GLN A 187 -3.54 14.79 18.86
N LYS A 188 -4.57 14.36 19.61
CA LYS A 188 -4.52 14.27 21.09
C LYS A 188 -4.15 12.88 21.62
N SER A 189 -4.02 11.89 20.75
CA SER A 189 -3.81 10.50 21.17
C SER A 189 -2.32 10.16 21.23
N ASP A 190 -1.87 9.69 22.39
CA ASP A 190 -0.50 9.19 22.58
C ASP A 190 -0.18 7.95 21.73
N LEU A 191 -1.22 7.30 21.19
CA LEU A 191 -1.09 6.16 20.30
C LEU A 191 -0.77 6.56 18.87
N VAL A 192 -0.72 7.85 18.52
CA VAL A 192 -0.47 8.31 17.15
C VAL A 192 1.00 8.70 17.00
N ASN A 193 1.74 7.92 16.20
CA ASN A 193 3.10 8.20 15.81
C ASN A 193 3.19 8.15 14.28
N LYS A 194 3.42 9.31 13.63
CA LYS A 194 3.43 9.42 12.17
C LYS A 194 4.48 8.52 11.51
N GLU A 195 5.67 8.41 12.08
CA GLU A 195 6.73 7.54 11.54
C GLU A 195 6.29 6.06 11.56
N TYR A 196 5.59 5.64 12.60
CA TYR A 196 5.07 4.29 12.74
C TYR A 196 3.95 4.01 11.73
N LEU A 197 3.08 4.99 11.47
CA LEU A 197 2.06 4.92 10.42
C LEU A 197 2.70 4.80 9.02
N LEU A 198 3.69 5.63 8.71
CA LEU A 198 4.42 5.58 7.45
C LEU A 198 5.18 4.24 7.27
N THR A 199 5.70 3.67 8.36
CA THR A 199 6.33 2.35 8.33
C THR A 199 5.33 1.23 8.06
N LEU A 200 4.11 1.31 8.59
CA LEU A 200 3.05 0.38 8.24
C LEU A 200 2.69 0.47 6.75
N VAL A 201 2.66 1.67 6.18
CA VAL A 201 2.43 1.87 4.73
C VAL A 201 3.51 1.18 3.89
N LYS A 202 4.79 1.34 4.26
CA LYS A 202 5.91 0.65 3.57
C LYS A 202 5.74 -0.88 3.57
N ASN A 203 5.10 -1.42 4.60
CA ASN A 203 4.88 -2.85 4.78
C ASN A 203 3.63 -3.41 4.12
N ASP A 204 2.55 -2.63 4.16
CA ASP A 204 1.24 -3.03 3.68
C ASP A 204 0.51 -1.83 3.09
N MET A 205 0.85 -1.52 1.84
CA MET A 205 0.20 -0.46 1.07
C MET A 205 -1.30 -0.72 0.79
N SER A 206 -1.82 -1.90 1.16
CA SER A 206 -3.23 -2.24 1.02
C SER A 206 -4.06 -1.90 2.26
N PHE A 207 -3.41 -1.53 3.38
CA PHE A 207 -4.11 -1.30 4.64
C PHE A 207 -4.83 0.06 4.64
N ALA A 208 -6.06 0.10 4.14
CA ALA A 208 -6.82 1.35 3.93
C ALA A 208 -6.91 2.27 5.17
N ASP A 209 -7.01 1.70 6.39
CA ASP A 209 -7.22 2.50 7.60
C ASP A 209 -5.99 3.30 8.03
N VAL A 210 -4.77 2.84 7.74
CA VAL A 210 -3.57 3.65 8.02
C VAL A 210 -3.58 4.95 7.22
N TYR A 211 -4.09 4.92 5.98
CA TYR A 211 -4.23 6.10 5.14
C TYR A 211 -5.33 7.03 5.65
N PHE A 212 -6.41 6.48 6.23
CA PHE A 212 -7.42 7.30 6.89
C PHE A 212 -6.79 8.06 8.08
N VAL A 213 -6.08 7.36 8.95
CA VAL A 213 -5.41 7.95 10.11
C VAL A 213 -4.35 8.97 9.67
N LEU A 214 -3.55 8.66 8.65
CA LEU A 214 -2.60 9.61 8.08
C LEU A 214 -3.30 10.87 7.54
N GLY A 215 -4.48 10.73 6.91
CA GLY A 215 -5.29 11.86 6.50
C GLY A 215 -5.65 12.78 7.66
N ASP A 216 -6.09 12.20 8.79
CA ASP A 216 -6.37 12.95 10.01
C ASP A 216 -5.12 13.58 10.62
N VAL A 217 -3.97 12.89 10.61
CA VAL A 217 -2.67 13.44 11.05
C VAL A 217 -2.30 14.67 10.21
N TYR A 218 -2.30 14.55 8.89
CA TYR A 218 -1.94 15.66 8.00
C TYR A 218 -2.93 16.83 8.10
N PHE A 219 -4.22 16.55 8.29
CA PHE A 219 -5.20 17.61 8.54
C PHE A 219 -4.86 18.35 9.85
N ALA A 220 -4.55 17.64 10.92
CA ALA A 220 -4.13 18.26 12.18
C ALA A 220 -2.86 19.13 12.01
N GLU A 221 -1.90 18.67 11.19
CA GLU A 221 -0.67 19.38 10.82
C GLU A 221 -0.88 20.53 9.83
N LYS A 222 -2.11 20.69 9.31
CA LYS A 222 -2.48 21.64 8.25
C LYS A 222 -1.85 21.37 6.88
N ASP A 223 -1.30 20.18 6.67
CA ASP A 223 -0.89 19.72 5.34
C ASP A 223 -2.09 19.15 4.58
N MET A 224 -2.87 20.07 4.01
CA MET A 224 -4.08 19.72 3.27
C MET A 224 -3.80 18.95 1.98
N GLN A 225 -2.60 19.15 1.40
CA GLN A 225 -2.16 18.48 0.17
C GLN A 225 -1.96 16.98 0.41
N LEU A 226 -1.34 16.61 1.52
CA LEU A 226 -1.19 15.21 1.92
C LEU A 226 -2.47 14.64 2.53
N ALA A 227 -3.22 15.42 3.32
CA ALA A 227 -4.46 14.97 3.94
C ALA A 227 -5.48 14.48 2.90
N ILE A 228 -5.73 15.28 1.87
CA ILE A 228 -6.72 14.93 0.84
C ILE A 228 -6.31 13.66 0.07
N ARG A 229 -5.01 13.52 -0.25
CA ARG A 229 -4.47 12.32 -0.92
C ARG A 229 -4.62 11.09 -0.07
N ALA A 230 -4.30 11.17 1.23
CA ALA A 230 -4.42 10.06 2.15
C ALA A 230 -5.89 9.61 2.30
N TYR A 231 -6.85 10.53 2.41
CA TYR A 231 -8.27 10.16 2.43
C TYR A 231 -8.74 9.52 1.12
N TYR A 232 -8.32 10.04 -0.04
CA TYR A 232 -8.64 9.42 -1.32
C TYR A 232 -7.99 8.03 -1.46
N ARG A 233 -6.76 7.84 -0.99
CA ARG A 233 -6.09 6.54 -0.96
C ARG A 233 -6.83 5.54 -0.06
N ALA A 234 -7.30 5.98 1.11
CA ALA A 234 -8.15 5.14 1.96
C ALA A 234 -9.44 4.70 1.22
N ILE A 235 -10.11 5.65 0.55
CA ILE A 235 -11.32 5.36 -0.24
C ILE A 235 -11.03 4.40 -1.41
N SER A 236 -9.93 4.59 -2.14
CA SER A 236 -9.58 3.74 -3.29
C SER A 236 -9.25 2.31 -2.86
N LEU A 237 -8.70 2.14 -1.66
CA LEU A 237 -8.43 0.84 -1.04
C LEU A 237 -9.66 0.21 -0.35
N GLY A 238 -10.85 0.81 -0.52
CA GLY A 238 -12.10 0.24 -0.03
C GLY A 238 -12.33 0.42 1.48
N HIS A 239 -11.86 1.53 2.06
CA HIS A 239 -12.04 1.79 3.49
C HIS A 239 -13.53 1.67 3.93
N PRO A 240 -13.82 0.96 5.04
CA PRO A 240 -15.17 0.76 5.54
C PRO A 240 -15.94 2.07 5.77
N ARG A 241 -15.27 3.08 6.32
CA ARG A 241 -15.84 4.42 6.59
C ARG A 241 -15.56 5.44 5.50
N ARG A 242 -15.76 5.06 4.24
CA ARG A 242 -15.65 5.97 3.08
C ARG A 242 -16.59 7.18 3.17
N ASP A 243 -17.71 7.04 3.89
CA ASP A 243 -18.65 8.12 4.17
C ASP A 243 -18.00 9.21 5.03
N ILE A 244 -17.28 8.84 6.09
CA ILE A 244 -16.55 9.78 6.95
C ILE A 244 -15.35 10.35 6.20
N ALA A 245 -14.60 9.53 5.44
CA ALA A 245 -13.49 10.02 4.62
C ALA A 245 -13.95 11.11 3.63
N LYS A 246 -15.12 10.94 2.99
CA LYS A 246 -15.72 11.98 2.14
C LYS A 246 -16.07 13.25 2.91
N LYS A 247 -16.56 13.13 4.15
CA LYS A 247 -16.79 14.30 5.02
C LYS A 247 -15.48 15.03 5.32
N ARG A 248 -14.40 14.31 5.64
CA ARG A 248 -13.06 14.88 5.85
C ARG A 248 -12.53 15.60 4.61
N ILE A 249 -12.70 15.02 3.42
CA ILE A 249 -12.33 15.67 2.15
C ILE A 249 -13.08 17.00 1.97
N ASN A 250 -14.39 17.04 2.25
CA ASN A 250 -15.15 18.28 2.20
C ASN A 250 -14.68 19.30 3.23
N GLU A 251 -14.28 18.86 4.42
CA GLU A 251 -13.68 19.73 5.45
C GLU A 251 -12.33 20.31 4.99
N VAL A 252 -11.49 19.53 4.29
CA VAL A 252 -10.24 20.02 3.67
C VAL A 252 -10.54 21.09 2.62
N ILE A 253 -11.49 20.83 1.71
CA ILE A 253 -11.89 21.79 0.67
C ILE A 253 -12.45 23.07 1.30
N ALA A 254 -13.31 22.95 2.32
CA ALA A 254 -13.84 24.10 3.05
C ALA A 254 -12.74 24.90 3.77
N TYR A 255 -11.72 24.22 4.29
CA TYR A 255 -10.54 24.89 4.84
C TYR A 255 -9.80 25.69 3.77
N TRP A 256 -9.58 25.13 2.57
CA TRP A 256 -8.97 25.87 1.47
C TRP A 256 -9.79 27.06 1.03
N GLU A 257 -11.11 26.90 0.85
CA GLU A 257 -11.99 28.02 0.46
C GLU A 257 -11.97 29.15 1.49
N LYS A 258 -12.02 28.81 2.78
CA LYS A 258 -11.95 29.80 3.86
C LYS A 258 -10.63 30.58 3.87
N ASN A 259 -9.53 29.93 3.49
CA ASN A 259 -8.18 30.51 3.53
C ASN A 259 -7.64 30.88 2.13
N LYS A 260 -8.51 30.93 1.12
CA LYS A 260 -8.14 31.23 -0.25
C LYS A 260 -7.75 32.70 -0.39
N THR A 261 -6.64 32.95 -1.07
CA THR A 261 -6.23 34.30 -1.46
C THR A 261 -6.68 34.58 -2.90
N ALA A 262 -6.71 35.84 -3.30
CA ALA A 262 -7.10 36.24 -4.65
C ALA A 262 -6.25 35.61 -5.77
N THR A 263 -5.05 35.10 -5.45
CA THR A 263 -4.13 34.46 -6.40
C THR A 263 -4.23 32.94 -6.43
N HIS A 264 -5.11 32.35 -5.62
CA HIS A 264 -5.25 30.90 -5.52
C HIS A 264 -6.62 30.45 -6.00
N VAL A 265 -6.67 29.21 -6.47
CA VAL A 265 -7.89 28.54 -6.93
C VAL A 265 -8.16 27.34 -6.04
N VAL A 266 -9.44 27.05 -5.83
CA VAL A 266 -9.90 25.78 -5.27
C VAL A 266 -10.66 25.05 -6.37
N MET A 267 -10.26 23.83 -6.70
CA MET A 267 -10.90 23.02 -7.73
C MET A 267 -12.14 22.30 -7.20
N GLU A 268 -13.07 21.99 -8.10
CA GLU A 268 -14.16 21.09 -7.76
C GLU A 268 -13.65 19.69 -7.40
N ILE A 269 -14.33 19.06 -6.45
CA ILE A 269 -13.98 17.75 -5.89
C ILE A 269 -13.78 16.64 -6.95
N ARG A 270 -14.50 16.70 -8.08
CA ARG A 270 -14.35 15.72 -9.16
C ARG A 270 -12.96 15.77 -9.81
N TYR A 271 -12.40 16.95 -9.98
CA TYR A 271 -11.10 17.14 -10.62
C TYR A 271 -9.96 16.81 -9.65
N ILE A 272 -10.12 17.15 -8.38
CA ILE A 272 -9.21 16.71 -7.30
C ILE A 272 -9.08 15.19 -7.31
N ARG A 273 -10.22 14.48 -7.31
CA ARG A 273 -10.25 13.02 -7.35
C ARG A 273 -9.56 12.48 -8.61
N GLN A 274 -9.83 13.08 -9.76
CA GLN A 274 -9.24 12.65 -11.03
C GLN A 274 -7.72 12.77 -10.99
N GLN A 275 -7.17 13.93 -10.61
CA GLN A 275 -5.73 14.15 -10.54
C GLN A 275 -5.06 13.15 -9.59
N ILE A 276 -5.63 12.90 -8.40
CA ILE A 276 -5.05 11.95 -7.44
C ILE A 276 -5.06 10.52 -7.99
N ASN A 277 -6.11 10.12 -8.70
CA ASN A 277 -6.14 8.82 -9.35
C ASN A 277 -5.07 8.70 -10.45
N GLU A 278 -4.84 9.77 -11.22
CA GLU A 278 -3.78 9.82 -12.23
C GLU A 278 -2.38 9.77 -11.60
N GLU A 279 -2.16 10.47 -10.48
CA GLU A 279 -0.92 10.39 -9.70
C GLU A 279 -0.64 8.98 -9.18
N ILE A 280 -1.66 8.29 -8.65
CA ILE A 280 -1.56 6.90 -8.20
C ILE A 280 -1.26 5.97 -9.38
N PHE A 281 -1.97 6.13 -10.50
CA PHE A 281 -1.76 5.31 -11.69
C PHE A 281 -0.34 5.48 -12.25
N ALA A 282 0.16 6.72 -12.34
CA ALA A 282 1.53 6.99 -12.76
C ALA A 282 2.57 6.38 -11.82
N ALA A 283 2.31 6.39 -10.50
CA ALA A 283 3.17 5.72 -9.52
C ALA A 283 3.20 4.19 -9.72
N GLU A 284 2.06 3.57 -10.00
CA GLU A 284 1.94 2.15 -10.31
C GLU A 284 2.67 1.79 -11.61
N GLU A 285 2.54 2.59 -12.67
CA GLU A 285 3.28 2.39 -13.93
C GLU A 285 4.79 2.50 -13.74
N TRP A 286 5.24 3.50 -12.99
CA TRP A 286 6.67 3.66 -12.67
C TRP A 286 7.21 2.43 -11.92
N LEU A 287 6.46 1.91 -10.96
CA LEU A 287 6.85 0.72 -10.20
C LEU A 287 6.93 -0.52 -11.10
N VAL A 288 5.98 -0.70 -12.04
CA VAL A 288 6.03 -1.81 -13.01
C VAL A 288 7.30 -1.72 -13.87
N GLN A 289 7.69 -0.52 -14.30
CA GLN A 289 8.93 -0.31 -15.05
C GLN A 289 10.17 -0.59 -14.20
N PHE A 290 10.19 -0.14 -12.94
CA PHE A 290 11.25 -0.46 -11.97
C PHE A 290 11.43 -1.98 -11.84
N GLN A 291 10.33 -2.73 -11.68
CA GLN A 291 10.36 -4.19 -11.56
C GLN A 291 10.74 -4.90 -12.87
N ALA A 292 10.47 -4.29 -14.02
CA ALA A 292 10.96 -4.81 -15.30
C ALA A 292 12.48 -4.68 -15.44
N ILE A 293 13.06 -3.58 -14.93
CA ILE A 293 14.52 -3.38 -14.87
C ILE A 293 15.15 -4.39 -13.90
N GLU A 294 14.55 -4.58 -12.73
CA GLU A 294 14.96 -5.60 -11.77
C GLU A 294 15.04 -6.98 -12.42
N LYS A 295 14.00 -7.38 -13.16
CA LYS A 295 14.01 -8.64 -13.89
C LYS A 295 15.16 -8.72 -14.92
N GLN A 296 15.41 -7.65 -15.67
CA GLN A 296 16.53 -7.62 -16.62
C GLN A 296 17.89 -7.76 -15.92
N GLN A 297 18.05 -7.15 -14.73
CA GLN A 297 19.26 -7.33 -13.94
C GLN A 297 19.40 -8.76 -13.42
N ILE A 298 18.32 -9.39 -12.98
CA ILE A 298 18.33 -10.81 -12.58
C ILE A 298 18.78 -11.71 -13.74
N ASP A 299 18.21 -11.53 -14.94
CA ASP A 299 18.56 -12.32 -16.12
C ASP A 299 20.02 -12.12 -16.57
N GLY A 300 20.63 -10.99 -16.21
CA GLY A 300 21.99 -10.59 -16.56
C GLY A 300 23.02 -10.67 -15.43
N ASP A 301 22.68 -11.25 -14.28
CA ASP A 301 23.52 -11.29 -13.07
C ASP A 301 24.02 -9.90 -12.62
N GLY A 302 23.12 -8.92 -12.68
CA GLY A 302 23.36 -7.53 -12.32
C GLY A 302 23.14 -7.22 -10.83
N ASP A 303 23.48 -5.98 -10.43
CA ASP A 303 23.29 -5.50 -9.07
C ASP A 303 21.79 -5.26 -8.78
N LEU A 304 21.25 -6.00 -7.81
CA LEU A 304 19.83 -5.96 -7.43
C LEU A 304 19.53 -4.96 -6.30
N SER A 305 20.52 -4.18 -5.85
CA SER A 305 20.30 -3.14 -4.86
C SER A 305 19.36 -2.05 -5.40
N PHE A 306 18.48 -1.52 -4.55
CA PHE A 306 17.61 -0.41 -4.95
C PHE A 306 18.40 0.79 -5.47
N GLU A 307 19.61 1.05 -4.97
CA GLU A 307 20.46 2.12 -5.48
C GLU A 307 20.82 1.90 -6.97
N ALA A 308 21.28 0.70 -7.33
CA ALA A 308 21.63 0.36 -8.71
C ALA A 308 20.39 0.37 -9.61
N LEU A 309 19.29 -0.24 -9.17
CA LEU A 309 18.04 -0.30 -9.93
C LEU A 309 17.44 1.09 -10.16
N LEU A 310 17.47 1.97 -9.16
CA LEU A 310 16.98 3.35 -9.29
C LEU A 310 17.82 4.19 -10.25
N LYS A 311 19.14 3.95 -10.36
CA LYS A 311 20.00 4.64 -11.35
C LYS A 311 19.65 4.24 -12.80
N LEU A 312 19.16 3.03 -12.99
CA LEU A 312 18.70 2.53 -14.29
C LEU A 312 17.25 2.90 -14.58
N SER A 313 16.49 3.26 -13.55
CA SER A 313 15.07 3.59 -13.64
C SER A 313 14.82 5.00 -14.18
N GLN A 314 13.65 5.19 -14.77
CA GLN A 314 13.18 6.52 -15.12
C GLN A 314 12.95 7.35 -13.86
N GLU A 315 13.01 8.68 -14.01
CA GLU A 315 12.63 9.60 -12.96
C GLU A 315 11.20 9.32 -12.50
N LYS A 316 10.97 9.47 -11.19
CA LYS A 316 9.63 9.34 -10.63
C LYS A 316 8.69 10.38 -11.25
N PRO A 317 7.45 10.01 -11.61
CA PRO A 317 6.43 10.97 -12.02
C PRO A 317 6.33 12.15 -11.05
N ALA A 318 6.37 13.37 -11.58
CA ALA A 318 6.26 14.57 -10.76
C ALA A 318 4.85 14.74 -10.20
N VAL A 319 4.76 15.09 -8.91
CA VAL A 319 3.49 15.37 -8.24
C VAL A 319 3.30 16.88 -8.11
N LYS A 320 2.12 17.37 -8.50
CA LYS A 320 1.76 18.80 -8.46
C LYS A 320 0.84 19.10 -7.28
N GLU A 321 0.67 20.37 -6.92
CA GLU A 321 -0.38 20.75 -5.99
C GLU A 321 -1.74 20.27 -6.54
N VAL A 322 -2.56 19.64 -5.69
CA VAL A 322 -3.91 19.20 -6.04
C VAL A 322 -4.93 20.08 -5.33
N GLY A 323 -5.97 20.47 -6.05
CA GLY A 323 -7.14 21.12 -5.48
C GLY A 323 -6.94 22.59 -5.10
N TYR A 324 -5.84 22.94 -4.43
CA TYR A 324 -5.49 24.31 -4.06
C TYR A 324 -4.10 24.68 -4.56
N PHE A 325 -4.02 25.65 -5.47
CA PHE A 325 -2.77 26.08 -6.10
C PHE A 325 -2.85 27.55 -6.50
N LYS A 326 -1.68 28.16 -6.74
CA LYS A 326 -1.56 29.54 -7.23
C LYS A 326 -1.80 29.60 -8.74
N GLY A 327 -2.73 30.44 -9.20
CA GLY A 327 -3.01 30.63 -10.63
C GLY A 327 -4.46 31.00 -10.92
N THR A 328 -4.87 30.82 -12.16
CA THR A 328 -6.27 30.96 -12.60
C THR A 328 -6.95 29.59 -12.75
N SER A 329 -8.29 29.56 -12.73
CA SER A 329 -9.05 28.30 -12.84
C SER A 329 -8.81 27.56 -14.16
N SER A 330 -8.32 28.25 -15.19
CA SER A 330 -7.88 27.68 -16.47
C SER A 330 -6.46 27.12 -16.47
N GLU A 331 -5.62 27.48 -15.50
CA GLU A 331 -4.20 27.07 -15.39
C GLU A 331 -3.99 25.90 -14.42
N GLY A 332 -5.04 25.55 -13.67
CA GLY A 332 -5.08 24.46 -12.69
C GLY A 332 -5.01 23.07 -13.27
N GLY A 333 -3.91 22.74 -13.93
CA GLY A 333 -3.39 21.37 -13.94
C GLY A 333 -4.30 20.26 -14.48
N PHE A 334 -5.35 20.52 -15.26
CA PHE A 334 -5.86 19.54 -16.23
C PHE A 334 -6.63 20.23 -17.37
N VAL A 335 -6.13 20.01 -18.58
CA VAL A 335 -6.89 20.18 -19.83
C VAL A 335 -7.86 19.02 -19.85
N GLY A 336 -9.16 19.25 -19.63
CA GLY A 336 -10.19 18.24 -19.95
C GLY A 336 -9.94 17.68 -21.36
N PRO A 337 -10.37 16.44 -21.70
CA PRO A 337 -9.96 15.78 -22.94
C PRO A 337 -10.03 16.79 -24.07
N SER A 338 -8.89 17.02 -24.74
CA SER A 338 -8.85 17.96 -25.83
C SER A 338 -9.94 17.57 -26.81
N LEU A 339 -10.38 18.48 -27.68
CA LEU A 339 -11.34 18.09 -28.72
C LEU A 339 -10.85 16.85 -29.49
N LYS A 340 -9.53 16.65 -29.62
CA LYS A 340 -8.93 15.44 -30.19
C LYS A 340 -9.18 14.19 -29.35
N ASP A 341 -9.05 14.24 -28.03
CA ASP A 341 -9.27 13.10 -27.13
C ASP A 341 -10.76 12.71 -27.08
N LEU A 342 -11.66 13.69 -27.11
CA LEU A 342 -13.11 13.48 -27.26
C LEU A 342 -13.44 12.82 -28.62
N ILE A 343 -12.78 13.27 -29.70
CA ILE A 343 -12.93 12.67 -31.02
C ILE A 343 -12.39 11.24 -31.04
N ILE A 344 -11.21 10.98 -30.46
CA ILE A 344 -10.63 9.63 -30.39
C ILE A 344 -11.55 8.71 -29.61
N MET A 345 -12.04 9.12 -28.45
CA MET A 345 -13.03 8.35 -27.68
C MET A 345 -14.29 8.04 -28.48
N ALA A 346 -14.85 9.04 -29.18
CA ALA A 346 -16.05 8.85 -30.00
C ALA A 346 -15.79 7.87 -31.15
N VAL A 347 -14.64 7.97 -31.83
CA VAL A 347 -14.24 7.06 -32.92
C VAL A 347 -14.03 5.65 -32.38
N SER A 348 -13.34 5.48 -31.24
CA SER A 348 -13.14 4.19 -30.60
C SER A 348 -14.47 3.53 -30.21
N CYS A 349 -15.42 4.29 -29.65
CA CYS A 349 -16.76 3.78 -29.38
C CYS A 349 -17.48 3.34 -30.66
N ILE A 350 -17.44 4.14 -31.73
CA ILE A 350 -18.05 3.79 -33.01
C ILE A 350 -17.45 2.51 -33.58
N VAL A 351 -16.11 2.35 -33.53
CA VAL A 351 -15.43 1.14 -34.00
C VAL A 351 -15.85 -0.08 -33.18
N ILE A 352 -15.89 0.03 -31.85
CA ILE A 352 -16.33 -1.07 -30.98
C ILE A 352 -17.78 -1.46 -31.29
N PHE A 353 -18.68 -0.49 -31.43
CA PHE A 353 -20.07 -0.75 -31.79
C PHE A 353 -20.19 -1.39 -33.18
N ALA A 354 -19.42 -0.93 -34.17
CA ALA A 354 -19.38 -1.52 -35.50
C ALA A 354 -18.85 -2.96 -35.47
N SER A 355 -17.80 -3.24 -34.71
CA SER A 355 -17.25 -4.59 -34.54
C SER A 355 -18.25 -5.54 -33.88
N ILE A 356 -18.94 -5.10 -32.82
CA ILE A 356 -20.00 -5.88 -32.15
C ILE A 356 -21.14 -6.16 -33.14
N PHE A 357 -21.57 -5.16 -33.91
CA PHE A 357 -22.64 -5.30 -34.88
C PHE A 357 -22.29 -6.27 -36.02
N ILE A 358 -21.07 -6.19 -36.55
CA ILE A 358 -20.57 -7.13 -37.58
C ILE A 358 -20.51 -8.56 -37.02
N CYS A 359 -19.99 -8.73 -35.80
CA CYS A 359 -20.00 -10.03 -35.12
C CYS A 359 -21.41 -10.59 -34.98
N ALA A 360 -22.38 -9.77 -34.58
CA ALA A 360 -23.78 -10.18 -34.46
C ALA A 360 -24.37 -10.63 -35.81
N ILE A 361 -24.09 -9.92 -36.90
CA ILE A 361 -24.52 -10.32 -38.26
C ILE A 361 -23.90 -11.66 -38.68
N ILE A 362 -22.61 -11.87 -38.44
CA ILE A 362 -21.92 -13.11 -38.79
C ILE A 362 -22.51 -14.29 -38.00
N LEU A 363 -22.73 -14.11 -36.70
CA LEU A 363 -23.34 -15.13 -35.83
C LEU A 363 -24.77 -15.45 -36.29
N TYR A 364 -25.56 -14.43 -36.62
CA TYR A 364 -26.92 -14.60 -37.14
C TYR A 364 -26.96 -15.36 -38.47
N LYS A 365 -26.08 -15.01 -39.42
CA LYS A 365 -25.96 -15.73 -40.70
C LYS A 365 -25.55 -17.20 -40.51
N ARG A 366 -24.61 -17.47 -39.59
CA ARG A 366 -24.20 -18.85 -39.23
C ARG A 366 -25.34 -19.65 -38.61
N TYR A 367 -26.09 -19.04 -37.69
CA TYR A 367 -27.29 -19.64 -37.09
C TYR A 367 -28.34 -19.99 -38.14
N LYS A 368 -28.67 -19.05 -39.04
CA LYS A 368 -29.65 -19.27 -40.11
C LYS A 368 -29.22 -20.38 -41.07
N LYS A 369 -27.92 -20.43 -41.44
CA LYS A 369 -27.37 -21.50 -42.30
C LYS A 369 -27.46 -22.87 -41.65
N LYS A 370 -27.14 -23.00 -40.36
CA LYS A 370 -27.30 -24.26 -39.62
C LYS A 370 -28.77 -24.69 -39.57
N LYS A 371 -29.69 -23.77 -39.30
CA LYS A 371 -31.14 -24.05 -39.23
C LYS A 371 -31.72 -24.54 -40.57
N LEU A 372 -31.21 -24.02 -41.69
CA LEU A 372 -31.59 -24.44 -43.05
C LEU A 372 -30.99 -25.79 -43.48
N GLN A 373 -29.93 -26.27 -42.81
CA GLN A 373 -29.34 -27.59 -43.05
C GLN A 373 -29.95 -28.70 -42.20
N THR A 374 -30.74 -28.33 -41.19
CA THR A 374 -31.44 -29.24 -40.26
C THR A 374 -32.94 -29.39 -40.56
N LEU A 375 -33.43 -28.72 -41.60
CA LEU A 375 -34.75 -28.85 -42.21
C LEU A 375 -34.57 -29.53 -43.56
#